data_AF-A0A941RBU3-F1
#
_entry.id   AF-A0A941RBU3-F1
#
_cell.length_a   1.000
_cell.length_b   1.000
_cell.length_c   1.000
_cell.angle_alpha   90.00
_cell.angle_beta   90.00
_cell.angle_gamma   90.00
#
_symmetry.space_group_name_H-M   'P 1'
#
loop_
_entity.id
_entity.type
_entity.pdbx_description
1 polymer ?
#
loop_
_entity_poly.entity_id
_entity_poly.type
_entity_poly.pdbx_seq_one_letter_code
_entity_poly.pdbx_strand_id
1 'polypeptide(L)'
;MTDMAEYFELVKGKYGLSSDYALAEKLGIAQPEANLMRRGLKIPKPELCIKIAKLLNKNPVELLLIAQKDKAPKQAKEYWTLALTAVDVMLHVPKSPKYIPRKVAAIGEELRELETQTLTYQGAEANAEAVRLVQTAEHSIDALMERWNIWRKGEALYPSYLLANQEAAKRGVTIRRLLVLTREQMGQESVVADAIQVMDDQQRVGIKIFYSFREELERAPAFHRFEEDYKRRGAARDLNAAMFDQEILIFSQSYGQVQLGVVGTPTPITMINQLQITWKPELLRDLDPAPLFDMTRYVFDYSSPQAFKTELRRFTRSVT
;
A
#
# COMPACT_ATOMS: atom_id res chain seq x y z
N MET A 1 15.72 16.13 -19.42
CA MET A 1 14.30 16.57 -19.41
C MET A 1 14.10 17.46 -20.62
N THR A 2 13.09 17.17 -21.42
CA THR A 2 12.85 17.75 -22.74
C THR A 2 12.04 19.04 -22.63
N ASP A 3 12.55 20.12 -23.22
CA ASP A 3 11.82 21.41 -23.30
C ASP A 3 10.92 21.46 -24.53
N MET A 4 9.95 22.39 -24.58
CA MET A 4 9.03 22.47 -25.72
C MET A 4 9.73 22.61 -27.07
N ALA A 5 10.92 23.23 -27.10
CA ALA A 5 11.75 23.38 -28.30
C ALA A 5 12.14 22.03 -28.94
N GLU A 6 12.47 21.02 -28.13
CA GLU A 6 12.87 19.69 -28.60
C GLU A 6 11.71 18.96 -29.30
N TYR A 7 10.46 19.21 -28.89
CA TYR A 7 9.28 18.63 -29.54
C TYR A 7 9.08 19.14 -30.98
N PHE A 8 9.53 20.35 -31.31
CA PHE A 8 9.52 20.84 -32.70
C PHE A 8 10.56 20.10 -33.55
N GLU A 9 11.73 19.80 -33.00
CA GLU A 9 12.75 18.98 -33.69
C GLU A 9 12.27 17.54 -33.87
N LEU A 10 11.57 16.97 -32.90
CA LEU A 10 10.96 15.64 -33.02
C LEU A 10 9.89 15.60 -34.13
N VAL A 11 9.09 16.66 -34.32
CA VAL A 11 8.16 16.76 -35.45
C VAL A 11 8.92 16.83 -36.77
N LYS A 12 10.00 17.63 -36.85
CA LYS A 12 10.84 17.68 -38.06
C LYS A 12 11.44 16.32 -38.39
N GLY A 13 12.00 15.62 -37.39
CA GLY A 13 12.56 14.29 -37.55
C GLY A 13 11.52 13.25 -37.99
N LYS A 14 10.37 13.19 -37.31
CA LYS A 14 9.31 12.19 -37.62
C LYS A 14 8.72 12.34 -39.02
N TYR A 15 8.64 13.56 -39.54
CA TYR A 15 8.03 13.85 -40.85
C TYR A 15 9.05 14.24 -41.93
N GLY A 16 10.36 14.12 -41.66
CA GLY A 16 11.42 14.42 -42.63
C GLY A 16 11.44 15.88 -43.11
N LEU A 17 11.06 16.83 -42.26
CA LEU A 17 10.91 18.24 -42.64
C LEU A 17 12.27 18.95 -42.63
N SER A 18 12.73 19.38 -43.80
CA SER A 18 14.04 20.01 -43.99
C SER A 18 14.11 21.51 -43.66
N SER A 19 12.95 22.18 -43.53
CA SER A 19 12.90 23.64 -43.31
C SER A 19 11.89 24.05 -42.23
N ASP A 20 12.13 25.19 -41.61
CA ASP A 20 11.20 25.80 -40.64
C ASP A 20 9.90 26.26 -41.32
N TYR A 21 9.93 26.50 -42.64
CA TYR A 21 8.73 26.74 -43.46
C TYR A 21 7.83 25.50 -43.55
N ALA A 22 8.42 24.34 -43.88
CA ALA A 22 7.67 23.07 -43.94
C ALA A 22 7.13 22.65 -42.55
N LEU A 23 7.88 22.92 -41.49
CA LEU A 23 7.41 22.75 -40.11
C LEU A 23 6.22 23.66 -39.79
N ALA A 24 6.29 24.94 -40.16
CA ALA A 24 5.23 25.92 -39.92
C ALA A 24 3.94 25.55 -40.67
N GLU A 25 4.05 25.11 -41.92
CA GLU A 25 2.93 24.62 -42.72
C GLU A 25 2.28 23.40 -42.07
N LYS A 26 3.08 22.40 -41.67
CA LYS A 26 2.59 21.18 -40.97
C LYS A 26 1.86 21.52 -39.67
N LEU A 27 2.38 22.49 -38.94
CA LEU A 27 1.83 22.96 -37.67
C LEU A 27 0.71 23.98 -37.84
N GLY A 28 0.47 24.50 -39.05
CA GLY A 28 -0.55 25.50 -39.34
C GLY A 28 -0.31 26.84 -38.62
N ILE A 29 0.96 27.25 -38.53
CA ILE A 29 1.41 28.50 -37.90
C ILE A 29 2.28 29.30 -38.87
N ALA A 30 2.59 30.55 -38.55
CA ALA A 30 3.50 31.35 -39.37
C ALA A 30 4.96 30.92 -39.17
N GLN A 31 5.77 30.95 -40.24
CA GLN A 31 7.20 30.60 -40.21
C GLN A 31 8.01 31.34 -39.13
N PRO A 32 7.83 32.66 -38.91
CA PRO A 32 8.54 33.35 -37.83
C PRO A 32 8.20 32.79 -36.45
N GLU A 33 6.95 32.35 -36.24
CA GLU A 33 6.53 31.76 -34.97
C GLU A 33 7.16 30.38 -34.74
N ALA A 34 7.21 29.55 -35.79
CA ALA A 34 7.86 28.24 -35.73
C ALA A 34 9.36 28.39 -35.36
N ASN A 35 10.05 29.37 -35.94
CA ASN A 35 11.46 29.63 -35.63
C ASN A 35 11.68 30.07 -34.18
N LEU A 36 10.85 31.00 -33.68
CA LEU A 36 10.94 31.49 -32.30
C LEU A 36 10.67 30.38 -31.27
N MET A 37 9.67 29.53 -31.51
CA MET A 37 9.33 28.43 -30.60
C MET A 37 10.39 27.32 -30.61
N ARG A 38 10.94 26.98 -31.78
CA ARG A 38 12.03 26.01 -31.92
C ARG A 38 13.31 26.45 -31.20
N ARG A 39 13.54 27.76 -31.09
CA ARG A 39 14.68 28.33 -30.34
C ARG A 39 14.39 28.52 -28.85
N GLY A 40 13.21 28.12 -28.36
CA GLY A 40 12.79 28.33 -26.97
C GLY A 40 12.53 29.79 -26.61
N LEU A 41 12.42 30.69 -27.60
CA LEU A 41 12.21 32.14 -27.40
C LEU A 41 10.72 32.51 -27.28
N LYS A 42 9.82 31.59 -27.66
CA LYS A 42 8.37 31.77 -27.57
C LYS A 42 7.72 30.46 -27.11
N ILE A 43 6.78 30.57 -26.18
CA ILE A 43 6.03 29.40 -25.69
C ILE A 43 4.80 29.16 -26.59
N PRO A 44 4.55 27.91 -27.03
CA PRO A 44 3.37 27.58 -27.83
C PRO A 44 2.06 27.76 -27.05
N LYS A 45 0.98 28.09 -27.78
CA LYS A 45 -0.38 28.11 -27.22
C LYS A 45 -0.91 26.69 -27.01
N PRO A 46 -1.90 26.47 -26.12
CA PRO A 46 -2.45 25.15 -25.83
C PRO A 46 -2.89 24.36 -27.07
N GLU A 47 -3.52 25.02 -28.04
CA GLU A 47 -4.03 24.39 -29.27
C GLU A 47 -2.88 23.79 -30.09
N LEU A 48 -1.74 24.47 -30.12
CA LEU A 48 -0.53 24.02 -30.80
C LEU A 48 0.14 22.87 -30.05
N CYS A 49 0.19 22.90 -28.72
CA CYS A 49 0.68 21.78 -27.90
C CYS A 49 -0.10 20.50 -28.18
N ILE A 50 -1.45 20.59 -28.22
CA ILE A 50 -2.33 19.46 -28.53
C ILE A 50 -2.07 18.94 -29.95
N LYS A 51 -1.86 19.82 -30.93
CA LYS A 51 -1.56 19.44 -32.31
C LYS A 51 -0.22 18.72 -32.43
N ILE A 52 0.82 19.22 -31.78
CA ILE A 52 2.15 18.58 -31.73
C ILE A 52 2.04 17.19 -31.07
N ALA A 53 1.31 17.09 -29.95
CA ALA A 53 1.10 15.82 -29.26
C ALA A 53 0.43 14.77 -30.17
N LYS A 54 -0.63 15.17 -30.90
CA LYS A 54 -1.29 14.30 -31.88
C LYS A 54 -0.34 13.85 -32.99
N LEU A 55 0.45 14.77 -33.56
CA LEU A 55 1.41 14.46 -34.62
C LEU A 55 2.49 13.47 -34.15
N LEU A 56 2.91 13.56 -32.89
CA LEU A 56 3.94 12.70 -32.31
C LEU A 56 3.39 11.42 -31.69
N ASN A 57 2.07 11.26 -31.56
CA ASN A 57 1.42 10.21 -30.78
C ASN A 57 1.87 10.22 -29.31
N LYS A 58 1.89 11.43 -28.72
CA LYS A 58 2.23 11.71 -27.32
C LYS A 58 1.01 12.22 -26.56
N ASN A 59 1.08 12.23 -25.23
CA ASN A 59 -0.03 12.72 -24.43
C ASN A 59 -0.15 14.26 -24.53
N PRO A 60 -1.33 14.81 -24.88
CA PRO A 60 -1.52 16.26 -24.94
C PRO A 60 -1.30 16.99 -23.61
N VAL A 61 -1.64 16.36 -22.48
CA VAL A 61 -1.51 16.92 -21.13
C VAL A 61 -0.03 17.13 -20.77
N GLU A 62 0.83 16.19 -21.15
CA GLU A 62 2.28 16.27 -20.96
C GLU A 62 2.83 17.54 -21.62
N LEU A 63 2.58 17.74 -22.92
CA LEU A 63 3.07 18.92 -23.66
C LEU A 63 2.46 20.24 -23.17
N LEU A 64 1.22 20.22 -22.65
CA LEU A 64 0.61 21.40 -22.03
C LEU A 64 1.34 21.80 -20.75
N LEU A 65 1.71 20.83 -19.91
CA LEU A 65 2.44 21.08 -18.68
C LEU A 65 3.90 21.51 -18.93
N ILE A 66 4.56 20.96 -19.96
CA ILE A 66 5.91 21.41 -20.35
C ILE A 66 5.84 22.86 -20.82
N ALA A 67 4.84 23.24 -21.62
CA ALA A 67 4.65 24.62 -22.04
C ALA A 67 4.38 25.58 -20.85
N GLN A 68 3.61 25.15 -19.84
CA GLN A 68 3.40 25.97 -18.63
C GLN A 68 4.66 26.06 -17.75
N LYS A 69 5.42 24.97 -17.62
CA LYS A 69 6.76 24.97 -16.97
C LYS A 69 7.67 26.00 -17.62
N ASP A 70 7.75 26.00 -18.95
CA ASP A 70 8.66 26.85 -19.70
C ASP A 70 8.26 28.33 -19.58
N LYS A 71 6.96 28.61 -19.44
CA LYS A 71 6.40 29.94 -19.19
C LYS A 71 6.60 30.44 -17.75
N ALA A 72 6.70 29.55 -16.77
CA ALA A 72 6.69 29.90 -15.35
C ALA A 72 7.97 30.63 -14.89
N PRO A 73 7.86 31.56 -13.91
CA PRO A 73 9.04 32.18 -13.29
C PRO A 73 9.88 31.12 -12.56
N LYS A 74 11.18 31.36 -12.39
CA LYS A 74 12.15 30.38 -11.83
C LYS A 74 11.65 29.74 -10.52
N GLN A 75 11.10 30.54 -9.61
CA GLN A 75 10.57 30.06 -8.32
C GLN A 75 9.36 29.14 -8.44
N ALA A 76 8.62 29.21 -9.55
CA ALA A 76 7.44 28.38 -9.80
C ALA A 76 7.72 27.15 -10.67
N LYS A 77 8.89 27.08 -11.34
CA LYS A 77 9.24 25.96 -12.22
C LYS A 77 9.29 24.62 -11.48
N GLU A 78 9.65 24.62 -10.20
CA GLU A 78 9.63 23.42 -9.36
C GLU A 78 8.22 22.82 -9.24
N TYR A 79 7.18 23.64 -9.03
CA TYR A 79 5.79 23.17 -8.99
C TYR A 79 5.31 22.55 -10.31
N TRP A 80 5.77 23.08 -11.44
CA TRP A 80 5.43 22.53 -12.76
C TRP A 80 6.23 21.27 -13.09
N THR A 81 7.47 21.16 -12.63
CA THR A 81 8.24 19.92 -12.71
C THR A 81 7.55 18.82 -11.89
N LEU A 82 7.05 19.13 -10.69
CA LEU A 82 6.26 18.20 -9.88
C LEU A 82 4.98 17.76 -10.60
N ALA A 83 4.26 18.68 -11.24
CA ALA A 83 3.06 18.36 -12.02
C ALA A 83 3.36 17.46 -13.23
N LEU A 84 4.50 17.68 -13.91
CA LEU A 84 4.95 16.84 -15.02
C LEU A 84 5.28 15.42 -14.58
N THR A 85 5.99 15.29 -13.46
CA THR A 85 6.31 13.98 -12.88
C THR A 85 5.03 13.24 -12.47
N ALA A 86 4.04 13.94 -11.90
CA ALA A 86 2.76 13.33 -11.55
C ALA A 86 1.99 12.81 -12.78
N VAL A 87 2.03 13.53 -13.90
CA VAL A 87 1.41 13.08 -15.15
C VAL A 87 2.17 11.92 -15.77
N ASP A 88 3.50 11.93 -15.75
CA ASP A 88 4.32 10.83 -16.25
C ASP A 88 4.04 9.53 -15.47
N VAL A 89 3.90 9.64 -14.15
CA VAL A 89 3.47 8.54 -13.28
C VAL A 89 2.09 8.07 -13.67
N MET A 90 1.09 8.96 -13.77
CA MET A 90 -0.28 8.63 -14.18
C MET A 90 -0.37 7.94 -15.56
N LEU A 91 0.63 8.11 -16.43
CA LEU A 91 0.67 7.56 -17.78
C LEU A 91 1.49 6.27 -17.91
N HIS A 92 2.46 6.06 -17.03
CA HIS A 92 3.27 4.83 -16.96
C HIS A 92 2.83 3.87 -15.85
N VAL A 93 1.74 4.20 -15.15
CA VAL A 93 0.92 3.26 -14.41
C VAL A 93 0.66 2.02 -15.29
N PRO A 94 1.04 0.79 -14.86
CA PRO A 94 0.68 -0.44 -15.57
C PRO A 94 -0.81 -0.42 -15.92
N LYS A 95 -1.26 -1.08 -17.00
CA LYS A 95 -2.70 -1.08 -17.36
C LYS A 95 -3.63 -1.61 -16.25
N SER A 96 -3.09 -2.15 -15.16
CA SER A 96 -3.81 -2.39 -13.90
C SER A 96 -2.85 -2.33 -12.70
N PRO A 97 -2.87 -1.25 -11.90
CA PRO A 97 -2.41 -1.28 -10.52
C PRO A 97 -3.63 -0.94 -9.66
N LYS A 98 -4.22 -1.96 -9.05
CA LYS A 98 -5.44 -1.81 -8.26
C LYS A 98 -5.26 -0.92 -7.01
N TYR A 99 -4.04 -0.43 -6.75
CA TYR A 99 -3.71 0.35 -5.57
C TYR A 99 -2.73 1.50 -5.88
N ILE A 100 -3.21 2.74 -5.74
CA ILE A 100 -2.37 3.94 -5.59
C ILE A 100 -2.89 4.70 -4.36
N PRO A 101 -2.15 4.74 -3.24
CA PRO A 101 -2.49 5.51 -2.05
C PRO A 101 -2.71 6.99 -2.36
N ARG A 102 -3.69 7.61 -1.69
CA ARG A 102 -4.21 8.94 -2.04
C ARG A 102 -3.37 10.12 -1.50
N LYS A 103 -2.14 9.88 -1.06
CA LYS A 103 -1.18 10.92 -0.67
C LYS A 103 -0.01 10.90 -1.63
N VAL A 104 -0.22 11.58 -2.76
CA VAL A 104 0.85 12.15 -3.58
C VAL A 104 1.41 13.35 -2.80
N ALA A 105 2.10 13.08 -1.69
CA ALA A 105 2.47 14.09 -0.70
C ALA A 105 3.93 13.97 -0.20
N ALA A 106 4.85 13.52 -1.05
CA ALA A 106 6.30 13.80 -0.98
C ALA A 106 6.99 13.20 -2.22
N ILE A 107 6.81 13.83 -3.40
CA ILE A 107 7.08 13.26 -4.74
C ILE A 107 8.60 13.15 -5.08
N GLY A 108 9.45 12.82 -4.12
CA GLY A 108 10.87 12.56 -4.33
C GLY A 108 11.31 11.15 -3.87
N GLU A 109 10.83 10.72 -2.70
CA GLU A 109 11.20 9.42 -2.12
C GLU A 109 10.25 8.31 -2.59
N GLU A 110 8.95 8.58 -2.67
CA GLU A 110 7.93 7.58 -3.07
C GLU A 110 8.04 7.13 -4.54
N LEU A 111 8.67 7.93 -5.42
CA LEU A 111 8.89 7.53 -6.82
C LEU A 111 9.93 6.42 -6.98
N ARG A 112 11.01 6.47 -6.17
CA ARG A 112 11.95 5.35 -6.10
C ARG A 112 11.28 4.14 -5.45
N GLU A 113 10.42 4.37 -4.46
CA GLU A 113 9.66 3.32 -3.80
C GLU A 113 8.71 2.58 -4.77
N LEU A 114 8.02 3.31 -5.67
CA LEU A 114 7.20 2.74 -6.74
C LEU A 114 8.01 1.93 -7.76
N GLU A 115 9.19 2.40 -8.18
CA GLU A 115 10.13 1.60 -8.98
C GLU A 115 10.56 0.33 -8.25
N THR A 116 10.74 0.44 -6.93
CA THR A 116 11.06 -0.70 -6.09
C THR A 116 9.84 -1.55 -5.71
N GLN A 117 8.61 -1.28 -6.17
CA GLN A 117 7.42 -2.07 -5.84
C GLN A 117 7.12 -2.22 -4.34
N THR A 118 7.54 -1.25 -3.53
CA THR A 118 7.44 -1.28 -2.07
C THR A 118 7.20 0.13 -1.56
N LEU A 119 6.20 0.33 -0.70
CA LEU A 119 5.88 1.61 -0.04
C LEU A 119 6.04 1.45 1.47
N THR A 120 6.60 2.46 2.14
CA THR A 120 6.79 2.44 3.60
C THR A 120 6.04 3.59 4.28
N TYR A 121 5.17 3.25 5.23
CA TYR A 121 4.39 4.21 6.00
C TYR A 121 4.82 4.21 7.46
N GLN A 122 4.76 5.38 8.10
CA GLN A 122 5.16 5.55 9.50
C GLN A 122 4.05 6.17 10.36
N GLY A 123 4.08 5.85 11.66
CA GLY A 123 3.21 6.42 12.68
C GLY A 123 1.71 6.31 12.36
N ALA A 124 0.99 7.42 12.47
CA ALA A 124 -0.47 7.44 12.25
C ALA A 124 -0.86 7.02 10.82
N GLU A 125 -0.01 7.27 9.82
CA GLU A 125 -0.29 6.92 8.43
C GLU A 125 -0.25 5.41 8.21
N ALA A 126 0.68 4.70 8.86
CA ALA A 126 0.74 3.24 8.81
C ALA A 126 -0.59 2.59 9.23
N ASN A 127 -1.23 3.13 10.27
CA ASN A 127 -2.52 2.61 10.75
C ASN A 127 -3.67 2.97 9.80
N ALA A 128 -3.65 4.16 9.21
CA ALA A 128 -4.67 4.60 8.24
C ALA A 128 -4.61 3.81 6.92
N GLU A 129 -3.41 3.51 6.41
CA GLU A 129 -3.25 2.73 5.18
C GLU A 129 -3.72 1.28 5.36
N ALA A 130 -3.46 0.65 6.51
CA ALA A 130 -3.98 -0.67 6.81
C ALA A 130 -5.51 -0.72 6.72
N VAL A 131 -6.22 0.29 7.25
CA VAL A 131 -7.68 0.41 7.13
C VAL A 131 -8.11 0.64 5.68
N ARG A 132 -7.38 1.47 4.93
CA ARG A 132 -7.72 1.80 3.54
C ARG A 132 -7.64 0.59 2.62
N LEU A 133 -6.63 -0.26 2.78
CA LEU A 133 -6.48 -1.48 1.99
C LEU A 133 -7.68 -2.43 2.13
N VAL A 134 -8.25 -2.53 3.32
CA VAL A 134 -9.47 -3.32 3.54
C VAL A 134 -10.65 -2.75 2.74
N GLN A 135 -10.73 -1.42 2.61
CA GLN A 135 -11.79 -0.76 1.84
C GLN A 135 -11.64 -0.98 0.33
N THR A 136 -10.41 -1.21 -0.15
CA THR A 136 -10.13 -1.43 -1.58
C THR A 136 -10.11 -2.90 -1.99
N ALA A 137 -9.97 -3.83 -1.04
CA ALA A 137 -9.98 -5.27 -1.34
C ALA A 137 -11.25 -5.69 -2.08
N GLU A 138 -11.12 -6.56 -3.08
CA GLU A 138 -12.24 -6.99 -3.94
C GLU A 138 -12.65 -8.45 -3.72
N HIS A 139 -11.71 -9.33 -3.37
CA HIS A 139 -11.91 -10.78 -3.39
C HIS A 139 -11.56 -11.45 -2.06
N SER A 140 -10.36 -11.20 -1.53
CA SER A 140 -9.87 -11.92 -0.36
C SER A 140 -8.88 -11.15 0.49
N ILE A 141 -8.89 -11.41 1.79
CA ILE A 141 -7.88 -10.93 2.73
C ILE A 141 -7.47 -12.09 3.64
N ASP A 142 -6.21 -12.50 3.58
CA ASP A 142 -5.63 -13.51 4.46
C ASP A 142 -4.59 -12.88 5.37
N ALA A 143 -4.78 -12.99 6.69
CA ALA A 143 -3.89 -12.33 7.65
C ALA A 143 -3.40 -13.26 8.76
N LEU A 144 -2.11 -13.16 9.08
CA LEU A 144 -1.45 -13.76 10.25
C LEU A 144 -1.11 -12.65 11.25
N MET A 145 -1.40 -12.87 12.54
CA MET A 145 -1.23 -11.84 13.56
C MET A 145 -0.77 -12.40 14.90
N GLU A 146 0.43 -12.01 15.32
CA GLU A 146 0.91 -12.19 16.69
C GLU A 146 0.55 -11.00 17.58
N ARG A 147 0.57 -9.80 17.01
CA ARG A 147 0.12 -8.57 17.67
C ARG A 147 -1.38 -8.35 17.46
N TRP A 148 -2.20 -9.29 17.89
CA TRP A 148 -3.66 -9.25 17.74
C TRP A 148 -4.35 -8.21 18.65
N ASN A 149 -3.68 -7.83 19.75
CA ASN A 149 -4.22 -6.92 20.75
C ASN A 149 -4.51 -5.51 20.23
N ILE A 150 -3.89 -5.07 19.12
CA ILE A 150 -4.18 -3.76 18.49
C ILE A 150 -5.63 -3.62 17.99
N TRP A 151 -6.38 -4.72 17.93
CA TRP A 151 -7.81 -4.76 17.58
C TRP A 151 -8.75 -4.75 18.79
N ARG A 152 -8.20 -4.79 20.01
CA ARG A 152 -8.98 -4.70 21.23
C ARG A 152 -9.66 -3.33 21.33
N LYS A 153 -10.81 -3.27 21.99
CA LYS A 153 -11.51 -2.03 22.31
C LYS A 153 -10.56 -1.03 23.00
N GLY A 154 -10.48 0.18 22.46
CA GLY A 154 -9.60 1.24 22.97
C GLY A 154 -8.19 1.27 22.38
N GLU A 155 -7.83 0.34 21.49
CA GLU A 155 -6.54 0.32 20.79
C GLU A 155 -6.61 0.97 19.40
N ALA A 156 -5.44 1.19 18.80
CA ALA A 156 -5.25 2.04 17.63
C ALA A 156 -6.08 1.68 16.37
N LEU A 157 -6.41 0.41 16.19
CA LEU A 157 -7.19 -0.05 15.03
C LEU A 157 -8.67 -0.27 15.34
N TYR A 158 -9.10 -0.12 16.59
CA TYR A 158 -10.50 -0.19 16.98
C TYR A 158 -11.14 1.21 17.05
N PRO A 159 -12.39 1.41 16.56
CA PRO A 159 -13.24 0.46 15.83
C PRO A 159 -13.01 0.51 14.30
N SER A 160 -12.17 1.43 13.81
CA SER A 160 -12.06 1.76 12.38
C SER A 160 -11.77 0.55 11.50
N TYR A 161 -10.87 -0.33 11.94
CA TYR A 161 -10.53 -1.53 11.20
C TYR A 161 -11.67 -2.55 11.22
N LEU A 162 -12.37 -2.71 12.35
CA LEU A 162 -13.53 -3.59 12.47
C LEU A 162 -14.66 -3.15 11.52
N LEU A 163 -14.94 -1.84 11.47
CA LEU A 163 -15.93 -1.27 10.55
C LEU A 163 -15.55 -1.48 9.08
N ALA A 164 -14.28 -1.25 8.73
CA ALA A 164 -13.81 -1.50 7.38
C ALA A 164 -13.96 -2.98 6.96
N ASN A 165 -13.65 -3.91 7.88
CA ASN A 165 -13.85 -5.34 7.62
C ASN A 165 -15.31 -5.71 7.46
N GLN A 166 -16.20 -5.11 8.26
CA GLN A 166 -17.63 -5.34 8.15
C GLN A 166 -18.15 -4.91 6.77
N GLU A 167 -17.72 -3.76 6.27
CA GLU A 167 -18.09 -3.31 4.93
C GLU A 167 -17.46 -4.17 3.83
N ALA A 168 -16.21 -4.64 4.00
CA ALA A 168 -15.60 -5.58 3.06
C ALA A 168 -16.36 -6.92 3.01
N ALA A 169 -16.74 -7.47 4.16
CA ALA A 169 -17.54 -8.70 4.23
C ALA A 169 -18.92 -8.53 3.57
N LYS A 170 -19.58 -7.38 3.78
CA LYS A 170 -20.85 -7.04 3.08
C LYS A 170 -20.70 -6.97 1.56
N ARG A 171 -19.53 -6.54 1.06
CA ARG A 171 -19.19 -6.53 -0.37
C ARG A 171 -18.87 -7.93 -0.91
N GLY A 172 -18.83 -8.96 -0.07
CA GLY A 172 -18.53 -10.34 -0.46
C GLY A 172 -17.04 -10.70 -0.43
N VAL A 173 -16.18 -9.86 0.15
CA VAL A 173 -14.75 -10.16 0.31
C VAL A 173 -14.59 -11.29 1.33
N THR A 174 -13.83 -12.33 0.97
CA THR A 174 -13.52 -13.45 1.88
C THR A 174 -12.36 -13.08 2.80
N ILE A 175 -12.62 -12.97 4.10
CA ILE A 175 -11.57 -12.57 5.07
C ILE A 175 -11.27 -13.75 5.99
N ARG A 176 -10.00 -14.19 6.03
CA ARG A 176 -9.49 -15.19 6.98
C ARG A 176 -8.42 -14.58 7.86
N ARG A 177 -8.44 -14.89 9.17
CA ARG A 177 -7.44 -14.39 10.12
C ARG A 177 -6.94 -15.49 11.02
N LEU A 178 -5.63 -15.59 11.17
CA LEU A 178 -4.95 -16.48 12.09
C LEU A 178 -4.34 -15.65 13.22
N LEU A 179 -4.89 -15.81 14.43
CA LEU A 179 -4.31 -15.25 15.65
C LEU A 179 -3.29 -16.25 16.21
N VAL A 180 -2.04 -15.81 16.36
CA VAL A 180 -0.98 -16.59 16.99
C VAL A 180 -0.81 -16.12 18.42
N LEU A 181 -1.10 -17.00 19.36
CA LEU A 181 -1.20 -16.72 20.79
C LEU A 181 0.00 -17.35 21.50
N THR A 182 0.73 -16.59 22.31
CA THR A 182 1.87 -17.14 23.07
C THR A 182 1.41 -17.73 24.40
N ARG A 183 2.19 -18.64 24.97
CA ARG A 183 1.93 -19.14 26.33
C ARG A 183 1.90 -18.03 27.36
N GLU A 184 2.81 -17.07 27.25
CA GLU A 184 2.87 -15.92 28.16
C GLU A 184 1.55 -15.14 28.17
N GLN A 185 1.00 -14.85 27.00
CA GLN A 185 -0.32 -14.21 26.86
C GLN A 185 -1.42 -15.09 27.45
N MET A 186 -1.42 -16.38 27.13
CA MET A 186 -2.48 -17.30 27.51
C MET A 186 -2.44 -17.76 28.97
N GLY A 187 -1.37 -17.44 29.70
CA GLY A 187 -1.28 -17.61 31.15
C GLY A 187 -2.03 -16.55 31.96
N GLN A 188 -2.45 -15.45 31.33
CA GLN A 188 -3.13 -14.33 31.99
C GLN A 188 -4.63 -14.34 31.66
N GLU A 189 -5.49 -14.49 32.67
CA GLU A 189 -6.94 -14.61 32.47
C GLU A 189 -7.55 -13.39 31.77
N SER A 190 -7.08 -12.18 32.09
CA SER A 190 -7.51 -10.94 31.43
C SER A 190 -7.17 -10.93 29.93
N VAL A 191 -5.97 -11.38 29.56
CA VAL A 191 -5.52 -11.44 28.16
C VAL A 191 -6.28 -12.52 27.38
N VAL A 192 -6.60 -13.65 28.03
CA VAL A 192 -7.46 -14.69 27.46
C VAL A 192 -8.86 -14.14 27.17
N ALA A 193 -9.44 -13.37 28.10
CA ALA A 193 -10.73 -12.71 27.89
C ALA A 193 -10.67 -11.69 26.73
N ASP A 194 -9.61 -10.90 26.64
CA ASP A 194 -9.38 -9.96 25.54
C ASP A 194 -9.27 -10.68 24.18
N ALA A 195 -8.55 -11.79 24.11
CA ALA A 195 -8.40 -12.58 22.88
C ALA A 195 -9.76 -13.12 22.41
N ILE A 196 -10.55 -13.68 23.33
CA ILE A 196 -11.91 -14.16 23.05
C ILE A 196 -12.79 -13.02 22.54
N GLN A 197 -12.76 -11.86 23.20
CA GLN A 197 -13.55 -10.71 22.79
C GLN A 197 -13.18 -10.22 21.39
N VAL A 198 -11.88 -10.18 21.06
CA VAL A 198 -11.40 -9.83 19.72
C VAL A 198 -11.89 -10.85 18.70
N MET A 199 -11.74 -12.15 18.96
CA MET A 199 -12.21 -13.19 18.05
C MET A 199 -13.73 -13.13 17.82
N ASP A 200 -14.52 -12.93 18.88
CA ASP A 200 -15.98 -12.78 18.80
C ASP A 200 -16.38 -11.54 17.99
N ASP A 201 -15.77 -10.37 18.26
CA ASP A 201 -16.10 -9.13 17.54
C ASP A 201 -15.78 -9.26 16.05
N GLN A 202 -14.65 -9.89 15.71
CA GLN A 202 -14.23 -10.12 14.32
C GLN A 202 -15.14 -11.13 13.61
N GLN A 203 -15.50 -12.22 14.27
CA GLN A 203 -16.39 -13.24 13.71
C GLN A 203 -17.80 -12.68 13.44
N ARG A 204 -18.31 -11.82 14.33
CA ARG A 204 -19.61 -11.14 14.17
C ARG A 204 -19.71 -10.27 12.92
N VAL A 205 -18.59 -9.73 12.45
CA VAL A 205 -18.56 -8.92 11.22
C VAL A 205 -18.29 -9.75 9.95
N GLY A 206 -18.36 -11.07 10.04
CA GLY A 206 -18.27 -11.98 8.88
C GLY A 206 -16.88 -12.48 8.54
N ILE A 207 -15.92 -12.37 9.47
CA ILE A 207 -14.55 -12.85 9.25
C ILE A 207 -14.43 -14.29 9.72
N LYS A 208 -13.74 -15.14 8.95
CA LYS A 208 -13.39 -16.49 9.39
C LYS A 208 -12.14 -16.44 10.26
N ILE A 209 -12.30 -16.81 11.54
CA ILE A 209 -11.24 -16.70 12.54
C ILE A 209 -10.63 -18.07 12.81
N PHE A 210 -9.31 -18.08 12.83
CA PHE A 210 -8.47 -19.19 13.21
C PHE A 210 -7.52 -18.75 14.32
N TYR A 211 -7.07 -19.70 15.13
CA TYR A 211 -6.08 -19.45 16.16
C TYR A 211 -5.06 -20.59 16.23
N SER A 212 -3.88 -20.27 16.75
CA SER A 212 -2.81 -21.22 17.03
C SER A 212 -2.06 -20.80 18.28
N PHE A 213 -1.46 -21.76 18.97
CA PHE A 213 -0.48 -21.48 20.02
C PHE A 213 0.92 -21.44 19.42
N ARG A 214 1.68 -20.36 19.67
CA ARG A 214 2.98 -20.12 19.00
C ARG A 214 3.94 -21.29 19.19
N GLU A 215 4.05 -21.82 20.40
CA GLU A 215 4.99 -22.87 20.77
C GLU A 215 4.65 -24.24 20.14
N GLU A 216 3.40 -24.44 19.70
CA GLU A 216 3.03 -25.61 18.90
C GLU A 216 3.26 -25.34 17.41
N LEU A 217 2.97 -24.13 16.95
CA LEU A 217 3.14 -23.68 15.57
C LEU A 217 4.61 -23.71 15.13
N GLU A 218 5.53 -23.40 16.04
CA GLU A 218 6.97 -23.52 15.84
C GLU A 218 7.37 -24.95 15.45
N ARG A 219 6.61 -25.98 15.79
CA ARG A 219 6.91 -27.36 15.36
C ARG A 219 6.62 -27.61 13.88
N ALA A 220 5.98 -26.67 13.19
CA ALA A 220 5.62 -26.78 11.78
C ALA A 220 6.73 -26.21 10.87
N PRO A 221 7.32 -27.01 9.96
CA PRO A 221 8.35 -26.52 9.04
C PRO A 221 7.90 -25.35 8.16
N ALA A 222 6.60 -25.29 7.81
CA ALA A 222 6.05 -24.19 7.03
C ALA A 222 6.07 -22.86 7.80
N PHE A 223 5.75 -22.89 9.09
CA PHE A 223 5.82 -21.70 9.94
C PHE A 223 7.25 -21.23 10.16
N HIS A 224 8.19 -22.14 10.38
CA HIS A 224 9.61 -21.78 10.49
C HIS A 224 10.14 -21.06 9.25
N ARG A 225 9.82 -21.56 8.05
CA ARG A 225 10.20 -20.88 6.79
C ARG A 225 9.60 -19.48 6.72
N PHE A 226 8.30 -19.36 6.98
CA PHE A 226 7.60 -18.08 7.01
C PHE A 226 8.24 -17.10 8.00
N GLU A 227 8.55 -17.54 9.22
CA GLU A 227 9.17 -16.73 10.25
C GLU A 227 10.59 -16.28 9.86
N GLU A 228 11.41 -17.19 9.30
CA GLU A 228 12.75 -16.84 8.81
C GLU A 228 12.69 -15.80 7.70
N ASP A 229 11.81 -15.99 6.71
CA ASP A 229 11.66 -15.07 5.59
C ASP A 229 11.14 -13.71 6.07
N TYR A 230 10.22 -13.69 7.04
CA TYR A 230 9.75 -12.46 7.66
C TYR A 230 10.88 -11.71 8.38
N LYS A 231 11.68 -12.41 9.19
CA LYS A 231 12.83 -11.82 9.91
C LYS A 231 13.91 -11.29 8.97
N ARG A 232 14.19 -11.98 7.86
CA ARG A 232 15.18 -11.54 6.85
C ARG A 232 14.83 -10.18 6.23
N ARG A 233 13.55 -9.79 6.23
CA ARG A 233 13.10 -8.49 5.70
C ARG A 233 13.18 -7.34 6.73
N GLY A 234 13.81 -7.56 7.88
CA GLY A 234 13.95 -6.56 8.94
C GLY A 234 12.61 -6.18 9.59
N ALA A 235 11.65 -7.10 9.53
CA ALA A 235 10.30 -6.87 10.02
C ALA A 235 10.21 -6.99 11.56
N ALA A 236 9.07 -6.58 12.13
CA ALA A 236 8.89 -6.51 13.58
C ALA A 236 9.12 -7.87 14.27
N ARG A 237 9.42 -7.84 15.58
CA ARG A 237 9.54 -9.07 16.40
C ARG A 237 8.28 -9.92 16.35
N ASP A 238 7.11 -9.26 16.40
CA ASP A 238 5.81 -9.90 16.31
C ASP A 238 5.39 -9.97 14.82
N LEU A 239 5.16 -11.20 14.34
CA LEU A 239 4.78 -11.52 12.97
C LEU A 239 3.36 -11.04 12.66
N ASN A 240 3.24 -9.95 11.90
CA ASN A 240 1.96 -9.50 11.39
C ASN A 240 2.08 -9.24 9.89
N ALA A 241 1.40 -10.08 9.11
CA ALA A 241 1.33 -9.96 7.66
C ALA A 241 -0.11 -10.15 7.19
N ALA A 242 -0.50 -9.44 6.14
CA ALA A 242 -1.77 -9.65 5.47
C ALA A 242 -1.63 -9.55 3.95
N MET A 243 -2.21 -10.52 3.26
CA MET A 243 -2.30 -10.61 1.82
C MET A 243 -3.70 -10.18 1.36
N PHE A 244 -3.75 -9.23 0.42
CA PHE A 244 -4.97 -8.70 -0.16
C PHE A 244 -5.03 -9.12 -1.63
N ASP A 245 -6.11 -9.81 -1.98
CA ASP A 245 -6.41 -10.28 -3.34
C ASP A 245 -5.27 -11.09 -4.01
N GLN A 246 -4.36 -11.65 -3.21
CA GLN A 246 -3.13 -12.32 -3.65
C GLN A 246 -2.17 -11.42 -4.46
N GLU A 247 -2.36 -10.10 -4.40
CA GLU A 247 -1.64 -9.12 -5.21
C GLU A 247 -0.85 -8.14 -4.35
N ILE A 248 -1.31 -7.86 -3.13
CA ILE A 248 -0.72 -6.86 -2.24
C ILE A 248 -0.47 -7.47 -0.89
N LEU A 249 0.79 -7.43 -0.47
CA LEU A 249 1.20 -7.81 0.87
C LEU A 249 1.41 -6.55 1.71
N ILE A 250 0.93 -6.59 2.94
CA ILE A 250 1.40 -5.69 3.99
C ILE A 250 2.02 -6.47 5.13
N PHE A 251 3.01 -5.87 5.77
CA PHE A 251 3.56 -6.40 7.02
C PHE A 251 4.13 -5.30 7.91
N SER A 252 4.05 -5.53 9.21
CA SER A 252 4.53 -4.58 10.22
C SER A 252 6.04 -4.68 10.38
N GLN A 253 6.75 -3.57 10.25
CA GLN A 253 8.19 -3.49 10.49
C GLN A 253 8.52 -3.07 11.91
N SER A 254 7.69 -2.24 12.54
CA SER A 254 7.84 -1.91 13.95
C SER A 254 6.53 -1.49 14.61
N TYR A 255 6.49 -1.61 15.93
CA TYR A 255 5.42 -1.10 16.78
C TYR A 255 5.97 -0.01 17.70
N GLY A 256 5.12 0.94 18.04
CA GLY A 256 5.43 2.02 18.96
C GLY A 256 4.32 2.18 19.99
N GLN A 257 4.64 2.80 21.13
CA GLN A 257 3.63 3.27 22.08
C GLN A 257 3.41 4.77 21.89
N VAL A 258 2.15 5.15 21.79
CA VAL A 258 1.73 6.55 21.75
C VAL A 258 0.82 6.81 22.95
N GLN A 259 1.01 7.95 23.60
CA GLN A 259 0.15 8.36 24.71
C GLN A 259 -1.11 9.04 24.16
N LEU A 260 -2.28 8.49 24.49
CA LEU A 260 -3.57 9.03 24.07
C LEU A 260 -4.28 9.69 25.26
N GLY A 261 -4.81 10.89 25.02
CA GLY A 261 -5.50 11.71 26.03
C GLY A 261 -4.75 13.00 26.36
N VAL A 262 -5.47 14.12 26.33
CA VAL A 262 -4.96 15.47 26.67
C VAL A 262 -5.36 15.91 28.09
N VAL A 263 -6.30 15.17 28.72
CA VAL A 263 -6.86 15.47 30.04
C VAL A 263 -6.88 14.17 30.85
N GLY A 264 -6.25 14.17 32.02
CA GLY A 264 -6.08 12.99 32.88
C GLY A 264 -4.78 12.21 32.63
N THR A 265 -4.66 11.01 33.21
CA THR A 265 -3.49 10.15 33.00
C THR A 265 -3.48 9.62 31.56
N PRO A 266 -2.46 9.94 30.74
CA PRO A 266 -2.41 9.48 29.36
C PRO A 266 -2.37 7.96 29.29
N THR A 267 -3.21 7.37 28.44
CA THR A 267 -3.26 5.93 28.26
C THR A 267 -2.31 5.53 27.14
N PRO A 268 -1.31 4.65 27.39
CA PRO A 268 -0.43 4.17 26.34
C PRO A 268 -1.21 3.22 25.41
N ILE A 269 -1.26 3.56 24.12
CA ILE A 269 -1.81 2.69 23.07
C ILE A 269 -0.69 2.13 22.21
N THR A 270 -0.82 0.87 21.78
CA THR A 270 0.13 0.31 20.82
C THR A 270 -0.31 0.67 19.41
N MET A 271 0.61 1.23 18.61
CA MET A 271 0.38 1.57 17.21
C MET A 271 1.36 0.82 16.31
N ILE A 272 0.95 0.54 15.07
CA ILE A 272 1.90 0.19 14.01
C ILE A 272 2.74 1.44 13.75
N ASN A 273 4.03 1.38 14.06
CA ASN A 273 4.93 2.51 13.90
C ASN A 273 5.55 2.55 12.51
N GLN A 274 5.74 1.38 11.89
CA GLN A 274 6.19 1.28 10.51
C GLN A 274 5.48 0.11 9.83
N LEU A 275 4.81 0.39 8.71
CA LEU A 275 4.12 -0.58 7.87
C LEU A 275 4.75 -0.56 6.49
N GLN A 276 5.02 -1.74 5.94
CA GLN A 276 5.43 -1.87 4.56
C GLN A 276 4.27 -2.45 3.74
N ILE A 277 4.04 -1.88 2.55
CA ILE A 277 3.12 -2.37 1.53
C ILE A 277 3.94 -2.74 0.30
N THR A 278 3.70 -3.89 -0.31
CA THR A 278 4.48 -4.34 -1.47
C THR A 278 3.68 -5.25 -2.38
N TRP A 279 4.06 -5.23 -3.66
CA TRP A 279 3.58 -6.14 -4.70
C TRP A 279 4.75 -6.84 -5.42
N LYS A 280 5.89 -6.98 -4.73
CA LYS A 280 7.04 -7.74 -5.21
C LYS A 280 6.72 -9.24 -5.26
N PRO A 281 6.80 -9.91 -6.42
CA PRO A 281 6.44 -11.32 -6.54
C PRO A 281 7.15 -12.24 -5.54
N GLU A 282 8.43 -11.98 -5.26
CA GLU A 282 9.19 -12.74 -4.27
C GLU A 282 8.66 -12.55 -2.85
N LEU A 283 8.28 -11.33 -2.45
CA LEU A 283 7.72 -11.08 -1.12
C LEU A 283 6.31 -11.63 -1.00
N LEU A 284 5.51 -11.51 -2.07
CA LEU A 284 4.16 -12.08 -2.10
C LEU A 284 4.21 -13.60 -1.86
N ARG A 285 5.17 -14.29 -2.47
CA ARG A 285 5.37 -15.74 -2.29
C ARG A 285 5.93 -16.10 -0.92
N ASP A 286 6.98 -15.40 -0.48
CA ASP A 286 7.73 -15.76 0.72
C ASP A 286 6.94 -15.45 2.01
N LEU A 287 6.09 -14.42 1.98
CA LEU A 287 5.30 -13.94 3.13
C LEU A 287 3.79 -14.12 2.96
N ASP A 288 3.36 -15.07 2.11
CA ASP A 288 1.95 -15.44 2.00
C ASP A 288 1.50 -16.21 3.26
N PRO A 289 0.51 -15.71 4.04
CA PRO A 289 -0.03 -16.44 5.17
C PRO A 289 -0.99 -17.56 4.77
N ALA A 290 -1.49 -17.61 3.51
CA ALA A 290 -2.51 -18.56 3.08
C ALA A 290 -2.16 -20.04 3.37
N PRO A 291 -0.92 -20.52 3.15
CA PRO A 291 -0.55 -21.91 3.46
C PRO A 291 -0.61 -22.27 4.94
N LEU A 292 -0.54 -21.28 5.84
CA LEU A 292 -0.57 -21.53 7.27
C LEU A 292 -1.96 -21.99 7.75
N PHE A 293 -3.02 -21.53 7.08
CA PHE A 293 -4.40 -21.91 7.43
C PHE A 293 -4.70 -23.41 7.23
N ASP A 294 -3.96 -24.07 6.33
CA ASP A 294 -4.15 -25.48 6.02
C ASP A 294 -3.45 -26.42 7.02
N MET A 295 -2.73 -25.87 8.00
CA MET A 295 -2.03 -26.63 9.03
C MET A 295 -2.97 -27.08 10.15
N THR A 296 -3.98 -27.90 9.82
CA THR A 296 -5.08 -28.31 10.71
C THR A 296 -4.66 -29.00 12.02
N ARG A 297 -3.41 -29.48 12.11
CA ARG A 297 -2.83 -30.01 13.34
C ARG A 297 -2.51 -28.93 14.39
N TYR A 298 -2.19 -27.72 13.94
CA TYR A 298 -1.71 -26.61 14.78
C TYR A 298 -2.63 -25.39 14.73
N VAL A 299 -3.39 -25.25 13.63
CA VAL A 299 -4.31 -24.15 13.40
C VAL A 299 -5.74 -24.63 13.56
N PHE A 300 -6.48 -23.97 14.44
CA PHE A 300 -7.83 -24.33 14.85
C PHE A 300 -8.83 -23.27 14.39
N ASP A 301 -10.00 -23.72 13.90
CA ASP A 301 -11.13 -22.83 13.60
C ASP A 301 -11.77 -22.35 14.91
N TYR A 302 -11.98 -21.05 15.04
CA TYR A 302 -12.64 -20.47 16.21
C TYR A 302 -14.16 -20.61 16.09
N SER A 303 -14.71 -21.65 16.73
CA SER A 303 -16.16 -21.90 16.74
C SER A 303 -16.89 -21.31 17.94
N SER A 304 -16.25 -21.23 19.11
CA SER A 304 -16.83 -20.66 20.32
C SER A 304 -15.78 -20.40 21.41
N PRO A 305 -16.07 -19.50 22.38
CA PRO A 305 -15.22 -19.29 23.55
C PRO A 305 -14.94 -20.57 24.34
N GLN A 306 -15.92 -21.49 24.41
CA GLN A 306 -15.80 -22.73 25.19
C GLN A 306 -14.89 -23.76 24.50
N ALA A 307 -14.97 -23.87 23.17
CA ALA A 307 -14.06 -24.69 22.38
C ALA A 307 -12.62 -24.18 22.52
N PHE A 308 -12.43 -22.88 22.37
CA PHE A 308 -11.14 -22.22 22.56
C PHE A 308 -10.53 -22.49 23.95
N LYS A 309 -11.29 -22.26 25.03
CA LYS A 309 -10.85 -22.57 26.42
C LYS A 309 -10.54 -24.05 26.64
N THR A 310 -11.15 -24.94 25.87
CA THR A 310 -10.88 -26.38 25.96
C THR A 310 -9.55 -26.73 25.32
N GLU A 311 -9.26 -26.19 24.14
CA GLU A 311 -7.94 -26.37 23.51
C GLU A 311 -6.84 -25.67 24.33
N LEU A 312 -7.09 -24.48 24.86
CA LEU A 312 -6.13 -23.80 25.74
C LEU A 312 -5.76 -24.65 26.97
N ARG A 313 -6.74 -25.30 27.61
CA ARG A 313 -6.49 -26.21 28.73
C ARG A 313 -5.67 -27.45 28.33
N ARG A 314 -5.80 -27.93 27.09
CA ARG A 314 -4.96 -29.02 26.58
C ARG A 314 -3.55 -28.55 26.31
N PHE A 315 -3.39 -27.39 25.70
CA PHE A 315 -2.10 -26.75 25.45
C PHE A 315 -1.33 -26.48 26.75
N THR A 316 -1.98 -25.93 27.77
CA THR A 316 -1.29 -25.68 29.05
C THR A 316 -0.82 -26.98 29.72
N ARG A 317 -1.59 -28.06 29.61
CA ARG A 317 -1.21 -29.40 30.12
C ARG A 317 -0.12 -30.08 29.32
N SER A 318 -0.06 -29.88 28.00
CA SER A 318 0.92 -30.56 27.13
C SER A 318 2.34 -30.01 27.29
N VAL A 319 2.49 -28.86 27.95
CA VAL A 319 3.78 -28.22 28.20
C VAL A 319 4.13 -28.07 29.68
N THR A 320 3.35 -28.68 30.57
CA THR A 320 3.75 -28.91 31.97
C THR A 320 4.49 -30.25 32.05
#